data_AF-A0AAY5L6P3-F1
#
_entry.id   AF-A0AAY5L6P3-F1
#
_cell.length_a   1.000
_cell.length_b   1.000
_cell.length_c   1.000
_cell.angle_alpha   90.00
_cell.angle_beta   90.00
_cell.angle_gamma   90.00
#
_symmetry.space_group_name_H-M   'P 1'
#
loop_
_entity.id
_entity.type
_entity.pdbx_description
1 polymer ?
#
loop_
_entity_poly.entity_id
_entity_poly.type
_entity_poly.pdbx_seq_one_letter_code
_entity_poly.pdbx_strand_id
1 'polypeptide(L)' 'LEGDLSRKFVSEAEIEEKRKLRQEEWEKVRKPEDPEEVPEEEYDGRTLYERLQEQKDKKQEEYEEQFKFSKAH' A
#
# COMPACT_ATOMS: atom_id res chain seq x y z
N LEU A 1 -28.62 -3.96 8.10
CA LEU A 1 -27.26 -3.54 8.55
C LEU A 1 -26.34 -4.77 8.68
N GLU A 2 -26.33 -5.69 7.71
CA GLU A 2 -25.51 -6.93 7.80
C GLU A 2 -24.37 -7.03 6.78
N GLY A 3 -24.22 -6.05 5.88
CA GLY A 3 -23.23 -6.11 4.79
C GLY A 3 -21.87 -5.46 5.07
N ASP A 4 -21.66 -4.85 6.24
CA ASP A 4 -20.49 -3.98 6.49
C ASP A 4 -19.43 -4.58 7.43
N LEU A 5 -19.74 -5.67 8.15
CA LEU A 5 -18.77 -6.31 9.06
C LEU A 5 -17.88 -7.33 8.34
N SER A 6 -18.41 -8.06 7.35
CA SER A 6 -17.64 -9.05 6.58
C SER A 6 -16.49 -8.44 5.78
N ARG A 7 -16.53 -7.14 5.44
CA ARG A 7 -15.45 -6.43 4.76
C ARG A 7 -14.37 -5.87 5.70
N LYS A 8 -14.62 -5.87 7.01
CA LYS A 8 -13.73 -5.27 8.02
C LYS A 8 -12.83 -6.29 8.69
N PHE A 9 -13.19 -7.57 8.64
CA PHE A 9 -12.45 -8.64 9.28
C PHE A 9 -12.07 -9.69 8.24
N VAL A 10 -10.77 -9.93 8.12
CA VAL A 10 -10.21 -11.07 7.40
C VAL A 10 -10.00 -12.23 8.38
N SER A 11 -10.36 -13.43 7.95
CA SER A 11 -10.14 -14.66 8.71
C SER A 11 -8.67 -15.10 8.67
N GLU A 12 -8.27 -15.93 9.64
CA GLU A 12 -6.93 -16.51 9.70
C GLU A 12 -6.59 -17.31 8.44
N ALA A 13 -7.56 -18.07 7.92
CA ALA A 13 -7.38 -18.86 6.70
C ALA A 13 -7.09 -17.98 5.47
N GLU A 14 -7.79 -16.85 5.32
CA GLU A 14 -7.54 -15.89 4.23
C GLU A 14 -6.16 -15.23 4.35
N ILE A 15 -5.70 -14.96 5.57
CA ILE A 15 -4.35 -14.43 5.82
C ILE A 15 -3.30 -15.47 5.42
N GLU A 16 -3.50 -16.73 5.80
CA GLU A 16 -2.58 -17.82 5.46
C GLU A 16 -2.52 -18.07 3.95
N GLU A 17 -3.67 -18.10 3.26
CA GLU A 17 -3.73 -18.23 1.81
C GLU A 17 -2.98 -17.08 1.12
N LYS A 18 -3.20 -15.84 1.56
CA LYS A 18 -2.50 -14.67 1.02
C LYS A 18 -0.99 -14.73 1.25
N ARG A 19 -0.53 -15.29 2.38
CA ARG A 19 0.90 -15.51 2.64
C ARG A 19 1.50 -16.56 1.68
N LYS A 20 0.79 -17.66 1.43
CA LYS A 20 1.21 -18.70 0.47
C LYS A 20 1.34 -18.15 -0.94
N LEU A 21 0.33 -17.43 -1.43
CA LEU A 21 0.36 -16.80 -2.75
C LEU A 21 1.55 -15.83 -2.89
N ARG A 22 1.85 -15.07 -1.84
CA ARG A 22 2.98 -14.14 -1.85
C ARG A 22 4.32 -14.87 -1.96
N GLN A 23 4.46 -15.99 -1.26
CA GLN A 23 5.64 -16.85 -1.32
C GLN A 23 5.80 -17.49 -2.70
N GLU A 24 4.73 -18.00 -3.29
CA GLU A 24 4.74 -18.59 -4.63
C GLU A 24 5.13 -17.56 -5.71
N GLU A 25 4.61 -16.33 -5.63
CA GLU A 25 5.01 -15.25 -6.53
C GLU A 25 6.45 -14.83 -6.31
N TRP A 26 6.92 -14.84 -5.05
CA TRP A 26 8.31 -14.55 -4.74
C TRP A 26 9.24 -15.57 -5.39
N GLU A 27 8.97 -16.87 -5.25
CA GLU A 27 9.78 -17.93 -5.85
C GLU A 27 9.92 -17.82 -7.38
N LYS A 28 8.91 -17.25 -8.07
CA LYS A 28 8.96 -17.01 -9.52
C LYS A 28 9.93 -15.90 -9.91
N VAL A 29 10.13 -14.90 -9.06
CA VAL A 29 10.95 -13.71 -9.36
C VAL A 29 12.25 -13.66 -8.57
N ARG A 30 12.41 -14.51 -7.55
CA ARG A 30 13.55 -14.58 -6.64
C ARG A 30 14.83 -14.96 -7.39
N LYS A 31 15.93 -14.26 -7.09
CA LYS A 31 17.28 -14.60 -7.56
C LYS A 31 17.98 -15.55 -6.57
N PRO A 32 19.05 -16.27 -7.00
CA PRO A 32 19.78 -17.17 -6.11
C PRO A 32 20.31 -16.51 -4.82
N GLU A 33 20.57 -15.21 -4.85
CA GLU A 33 21.12 -14.42 -3.74
C GLU A 33 20.04 -13.84 -2.82
N ASP A 34 18.77 -13.83 -3.25
CA ASP A 34 17.66 -13.26 -2.50
C ASP A 34 17.17 -14.24 -1.40
N PRO A 35 16.50 -13.78 -0.32
CA PRO A 35 16.01 -14.65 0.76
C PRO A 35 15.01 -15.72 0.30
N GLU A 36 15.09 -16.94 0.84
CA GLU A 36 14.20 -18.05 0.46
C GLU A 36 12.72 -17.77 0.79
N GLU A 37 12.46 -17.17 1.94
CA GLU A 37 11.12 -16.68 2.30
C GLU A 37 10.90 -15.25 1.81
N VAL A 38 9.66 -14.95 1.44
CA VAL A 38 9.25 -13.62 1.05
C VAL A 38 9.53 -12.64 2.20
N PRO A 39 10.27 -11.55 1.96
CA PRO A 39 10.53 -10.56 2.98
C PRO A 39 9.22 -10.03 3.59
N GLU A 40 9.20 -9.86 4.91
CA GLU A 40 8.07 -9.22 5.58
C GLU A 40 7.92 -7.80 5.04
N GLU A 41 6.68 -7.39 4.74
CA GLU A 41 6.42 -6.03 4.27
C GLU A 41 6.90 -5.05 5.34
N GLU A 42 7.73 -4.09 4.94
CA GLU A 42 8.18 -3.03 5.85
C GLU A 42 6.97 -2.34 6.46
N TYR A 43 6.85 -2.45 7.78
CA TYR A 43 5.81 -1.75 8.51
C TYR A 43 6.07 -0.25 8.45
N ASP A 44 5.20 0.48 7.77
CA ASP A 44 5.26 1.93 7.74
C ASP A 44 4.91 2.49 9.13
N GLY A 45 5.93 2.94 9.86
CA GLY A 45 5.78 3.51 11.20
C GLY A 45 5.00 4.83 11.26
N ARG A 46 4.69 5.44 10.11
CA ARG A 46 3.90 6.68 10.07
C ARG A 46 2.49 6.44 10.57
N THR A 47 2.03 7.38 11.37
CA THR A 47 0.67 7.45 11.86
C THR A 47 -0.31 7.68 10.70
N LEU A 48 -1.59 7.35 10.94
CA LEU A 48 -2.65 7.63 9.98
C LEU A 48 -2.72 9.12 9.61
N TYR A 49 -2.44 10.01 10.57
CA TYR A 49 -2.42 11.46 10.33
C TYR A 49 -1.33 11.85 9.34
N GLU A 50 -0.10 11.39 9.53
CA GLU A 50 1.03 11.70 8.64
C GLU A 50 0.76 11.22 7.21
N ARG A 51 0.24 9.99 7.05
CA ARG A 51 -0.12 9.45 5.73
C ARG A 51 -1.22 10.27 5.04
N LEU A 52 -2.24 10.70 5.81
CA LEU A 52 -3.32 11.53 5.27
C LEU A 52 -2.84 12.94 4.93
N GLN A 53 -1.91 13.48 5.72
CA GLN A 53 -1.34 14.80 5.50
C GLN A 53 -0.53 14.82 4.20
N GLU A 54 0.35 13.82 3.99
CA GLU A 54 1.09 13.68 2.73
C GLU A 54 0.17 13.57 1.50
N GLN A 55 -0.92 12.82 1.59
CA GLN A 55 -1.89 12.73 0.48
C GLN A 55 -2.57 14.07 0.18
N LYS A 56 -2.87 14.86 1.22
CA LYS A 56 -3.43 16.20 1.04
C LYS A 56 -2.41 17.14 0.40
N ASP A 57 -1.19 17.16 0.91
CA ASP A 57 -0.14 18.06 0.44
C ASP A 57 0.23 17.73 -1.01
N LYS A 58 0.39 16.45 -1.36
CA LYS A 58 0.58 16.00 -2.74
C LYS A 58 -0.54 16.48 -3.68
N LYS A 59 -1.80 16.36 -3.27
CA LYS A 59 -2.94 16.80 -4.07
C LYS A 59 -2.94 18.33 -4.24
N GLN A 60 -2.53 19.07 -3.22
CA GLN A 60 -2.41 20.53 -3.28
C GLN A 60 -1.28 20.94 -4.23
N GLU A 61 -0.12 20.28 -4.17
CA GLU A 61 1.00 20.51 -5.08
C GLU A 61 0.60 20.23 -6.54
N GLU A 62 -0.03 19.09 -6.81
CA GLU A 62 -0.55 18.73 -8.14
C GLU A 62 -1.54 19.78 -8.67
N TYR A 63 -2.40 20.32 -7.80
CA TYR A 63 -3.31 21.39 -8.15
C TYR A 63 -2.55 22.68 -8.48
N GLU A 64 -1.64 23.12 -7.62
CA GLU A 64 -0.86 24.35 -7.84
C GLU A 64 -0.02 24.29 -9.11
N GLU A 65 0.60 23.14 -9.41
CA GLU A 65 1.36 22.94 -10.65
C GLU A 65 0.51 23.11 -11.91
N GLN A 66 -0.73 22.60 -11.92
CA GLN A 66 -1.65 22.76 -13.06
C GLN A 66 -1.96 24.23 -13.35
N PHE A 67 -2.01 25.08 -12.32
CA PHE A 67 -2.32 26.52 -12.47
C PHE A 67 -1.08 27.42 -12.46
N LYS A 68 0.12 26.86 -12.22
CA LYS A 68 1.38 27.60 -12.13
C LYS A 68 1.72 28.33 -13.42
N PHE A 69 1.36 27.76 -14.58
CA PHE A 69 1.55 28.37 -15.89
C PHE A 69 0.31 29.08 -16.44
N SER A 70 -0.88 28.90 -15.83
CA SER A 70 -2.10 29.59 -16.27
C SER A 70 -2.20 31.03 -15.77
N LYS A 71 -1.52 31.37 -14.67
CA LYS A 71 -1.49 32.72 -14.09
C LYS A 71 -0.35 33.61 -14.61
N ALA A 72 0.45 33.12 -15.56
CA ALA A 72 1.63 33.82 -16.09
C ALA A 72 1.40 34.56 -17.43
N HIS A 73 0.15 34.90 -17.78
CA HIS A 73 -0.20 35.64 -19.00
C HIS A 73 -1.03 36.89 -18.71
#